data_AF-A0A7Y3K6G9-F1
#
_entry.id   AF-A0A7Y3K6G9-F1
#
_cell.length_a   1.000
_cell.length_b   1.000
_cell.length_c   1.000
_cell.angle_alpha   90.00
_cell.angle_beta   90.00
_cell.angle_gamma   90.00
#
_symmetry.space_group_name_H-M   'P 1'
#
loop_
_entity.id
_entity.type
_entity.pdbx_description
1 polymer ?
#
loop_
_entity_poly.entity_id
_entity_poly.type
_entity_poly.pdbx_seq_one_letter_code
_entity_poly.pdbx_strand_id
1 'polypeptide(L)' 'MLAAVESQIRDNDPPQTRQTVQRLMEEGCSAKEARRQVATALVIEIFDALKNAKAFNRKRYLRNLSLLPAKPLDNDEP' A
#
# COMPACT_ATOMS: atom_id res chain seq x y z
N MET A 1 5.62 3.11 -9.57
CA MET A 1 4.71 2.45 -8.61
C MET A 1 3.25 2.91 -8.70
N LEU A 2 2.96 4.18 -9.01
CA LEU A 2 1.55 4.62 -9.19
C LEU A 2 0.79 3.81 -10.26
N ALA A 3 1.42 3.51 -11.41
CA ALA A 3 0.81 2.65 -12.43
C ALA A 3 0.47 1.22 -11.92
N ALA A 4 1.25 0.69 -10.98
CA ALA A 4 0.97 -0.60 -10.35
C ALA A 4 -0.25 -0.50 -9.42
N VAL A 5 -0.36 0.59 -8.65
CA VAL A 5 -1.55 0.89 -7.83
C VAL A 5 -2.79 1.08 -8.71
N GLU A 6 -2.67 1.78 -9.83
CA GLU A 6 -3.76 1.95 -10.80
C GLU A 6 -4.18 0.61 -11.41
N SER A 7 -3.23 -0.28 -11.70
CA SER A 7 -3.53 -1.65 -12.14
C SER A 7 -4.26 -2.44 -11.06
N GLN A 8 -3.79 -2.40 -9.81
CA GLN A 8 -4.49 -3.04 -8.69
C GLN A 8 -5.91 -2.51 -8.49
N ILE A 9 -6.14 -1.21 -8.69
CA ILE A 9 -7.47 -0.60 -8.61
C ILE A 9 -8.34 -1.03 -9.78
N ARG A 10 -7.81 -1.03 -11.01
CA ARG A 10 -8.53 -1.44 -12.23
C ARG A 10 -8.92 -2.91 -12.16
N ASP A 11 -7.96 -3.75 -11.82
CA ASP A 11 -8.08 -5.21 -11.79
C ASP A 11 -8.75 -5.69 -10.49
N ASN A 12 -8.98 -4.77 -9.54
CA ASN A 12 -9.58 -5.00 -8.22
C ASN A 12 -8.83 -6.08 -7.41
N ASP A 13 -7.50 -6.13 -7.57
CA ASP A 13 -6.64 -7.09 -6.89
C ASP A 13 -5.39 -6.41 -6.32
N PRO A 14 -5.24 -6.29 -4.99
CA PRO A 14 -6.27 -6.63 -4.00
C PRO A 14 -7.39 -5.57 -3.97
N PRO A 15 -8.65 -5.96 -3.67
CA PRO A 15 -9.77 -5.00 -3.55
C PRO A 15 -9.52 -3.96 -2.43
N GLN A 16 -8.73 -4.33 -1.43
CA GLN A 16 -8.27 -3.46 -0.35
C GLN A 16 -7.54 -2.22 -0.87
N THR A 17 -6.83 -2.30 -2.02
CA THR A 17 -6.17 -1.14 -2.62
C THR A 17 -7.21 -0.06 -2.97
N ARG A 18 -8.31 -0.44 -3.61
CA ARG A 18 -9.40 0.48 -3.96
C ARG A 18 -10.09 1.03 -2.70
N GLN A 19 -10.40 0.15 -1.76
CA GLN A 19 -11.05 0.52 -0.50
C GLN A 19 -10.21 1.52 0.30
N THR A 20 -8.90 1.31 0.41
CA THR A 20 -7.99 2.24 1.09
C THR A 20 -7.90 3.58 0.38
N VAL A 21 -7.80 3.60 -0.97
CA VAL A 21 -7.79 4.88 -1.70
C VAL A 21 -9.09 5.66 -1.46
N GLN A 22 -10.24 4.99 -1.52
CA GLN A 22 -11.53 5.61 -1.26
C GLN A 22 -11.61 6.15 0.17
N ARG A 23 -11.25 5.34 1.17
CA ARG A 23 -11.25 5.74 2.58
C ARG A 23 -10.36 6.96 2.83
N LEU A 24 -9.15 6.97 2.29
CA LEU A 24 -8.23 8.12 2.40
C LEU A 24 -8.81 9.38 1.77
N MET A 25 -9.54 9.24 0.66
CA MET A 25 -10.23 10.37 0.03
C MET A 25 -11.39 10.89 0.88
N GLU A 26 -12.16 10.00 1.51
CA GLU A 26 -13.22 10.35 2.46
C GLU A 26 -12.66 11.05 3.72
N GLU A 27 -11.44 10.69 4.13
CA GLU A 27 -10.68 11.35 5.21
C GLU A 27 -10.06 12.70 4.80
N GLY A 28 -10.28 13.15 3.55
CA GLY A 28 -9.86 14.46 3.06
C GLY A 28 -8.58 14.48 2.23
N CYS A 29 -7.97 13.32 1.93
CA CYS A 29 -6.83 13.28 1.01
C CYS A 29 -7.28 13.50 -0.44
N SER A 30 -6.45 14.20 -1.22
CA SER A 30 -6.63 14.19 -2.68
C SER A 30 -6.45 12.77 -3.23
N ALA A 31 -7.14 12.43 -4.34
CA ALA A 31 -6.99 11.13 -4.99
C ALA A 31 -5.52 10.80 -5.35
N LYS A 32 -4.74 11.82 -5.73
CA LYS A 32 -3.31 11.68 -6.01
C LYS A 32 -2.53 11.33 -4.75
N GLU A 33 -2.84 11.97 -3.62
CA GLU A 33 -2.18 11.71 -2.35
C GLU A 33 -2.54 10.33 -1.79
N ALA A 34 -3.81 9.95 -1.83
CA ALA A 34 -4.26 8.63 -1.43
C ALA A 34 -3.52 7.51 -2.19
N ARG A 35 -3.39 7.65 -3.52
CA ARG A 35 -2.62 6.70 -4.34
C ARG A 35 -1.13 6.71 -4.03
N ARG A 36 -0.55 7.86 -3.68
CA ARG A 36 0.85 7.95 -3.25
C ARG A 36 1.09 7.18 -1.95
N GLN A 37 0.22 7.33 -0.95
CA GLN A 37 0.33 6.60 0.31
C GLN A 37 0.25 5.08 0.10
N VAL A 38 -0.69 4.63 -0.73
CA VAL A 38 -0.80 3.21 -1.12
C VAL A 38 0.45 2.74 -1.88
N ALA A 39 1.00 3.57 -2.78
CA ALA A 39 2.24 3.24 -3.48
C ALA A 39 3.43 3.13 -2.51
N THR A 40 3.49 3.94 -1.46
CA THR A 40 4.51 3.83 -0.41
C THR A 40 4.41 2.49 0.31
N ALA A 41 3.20 2.06 0.71
CA ALA A 41 3.00 0.75 1.31
C ALA A 41 3.44 -0.39 0.37
N LEU A 42 3.17 -0.27 -0.93
CA LEU A 42 3.61 -1.25 -1.93
C LEU A 42 5.13 -1.28 -2.09
N VAL A 43 5.79 -0.12 -2.09
CA VAL A 43 7.25 0.00 -2.20
C VAL A 43 7.95 -0.69 -1.04
N ILE A 44 7.46 -0.53 0.19
CA ILE A 44 8.06 -1.15 1.38
C ILE A 44 8.12 -2.68 1.22
N GLU A 45 7.02 -3.27 0.74
CA GLU A 45 6.92 -4.71 0.53
C GLU A 45 7.81 -5.21 -0.60
N ILE A 46 7.87 -4.47 -1.72
CA ILE A 46 8.76 -4.79 -2.84
C ILE A 46 10.22 -4.66 -2.42
N PHE A 47 10.57 -3.58 -1.74
CA PHE A 47 11.94 -3.34 -1.28
C PHE A 47 12.38 -4.40 -0.27
N ASP A 48 11.53 -4.76 0.68
CA ASP A 48 11.82 -5.83 1.65
C ASP A 48 11.92 -7.21 1.01
N ALA A 49 11.09 -7.51 0.00
CA ALA A 49 11.18 -8.73 -0.79
C ALA A 49 12.51 -8.81 -1.55
N LEU A 50 12.91 -7.73 -2.22
CA LEU A 50 14.16 -7.64 -2.96
C LEU A 50 15.38 -7.70 -2.04
N LYS A 51 15.39 -6.90 -0.96
CA LYS A 51 16.50 -6.81 0.00
C LYS A 51 16.78 -8.13 0.69
N ASN A 52 15.74 -8.88 1.05
CA ASN A 52 15.86 -10.14 1.79
C ASN A 52 15.69 -11.38 0.91
N ALA A 53 15.71 -11.23 -0.42
CA ALA A 53 15.54 -12.32 -1.39
C ALA A 53 14.35 -13.25 -1.06
N LYS A 54 13.22 -12.67 -0.65
CA LYS A 54 12.01 -13.38 -0.23
C LYS A 54 10.82 -13.01 -1.09
N ALA A 55 9.78 -13.84 -1.06
CA ALA A 55 8.53 -13.55 -1.74
C ALA A 55 7.84 -12.30 -1.17
N PHE A 56 7.06 -11.62 -2.01
CA PHE A 56 6.23 -10.49 -1.61
C PHE A 56 5.28 -10.87 -0.46
N ASN A 57 5.33 -10.15 0.65
CA ASN A 57 4.49 -10.45 1.80
C ASN A 57 3.11 -9.79 1.66
N ARG A 58 2.20 -10.49 0.96
CA ARG A 58 0.83 -10.00 0.74
C ARG A 58 0.08 -9.72 2.04
N LYS A 59 0.29 -10.53 3.09
CA LYS A 59 -0.38 -10.32 4.39
C LYS A 59 0.05 -9.00 5.02
N ARG A 60 1.36 -8.69 5.02
CA ARG A 60 1.89 -7.42 5.54
C ARG A 60 1.45 -6.24 4.68
N TYR A 61 1.42 -6.40 3.36
CA TYR A 61 0.87 -5.38 2.46
C TYR A 61 -0.57 -5.00 2.83
N LEU A 62 -1.47 -5.98 2.95
CA LEU A 62 -2.87 -5.74 3.29
C LEU A 62 -3.03 -5.09 4.66
N ARG A 63 -2.22 -5.50 5.64
CA ARG A 63 -2.18 -4.85 6.96
C ARG A 63 -1.75 -3.39 6.85
N ASN A 64 -0.71 -3.09 6.09
CA ASN A 64 -0.24 -1.72 5.88
C ASN A 64 -1.31 -0.85 5.20
N LEU A 65 -2.05 -1.40 4.21
CA LEU A 65 -3.18 -0.69 3.58
C LEU A 65 -4.30 -0.33 4.57
N SER A 66 -4.56 -1.18 5.56
CA SER A 66 -5.57 -0.88 6.60
C SER A 66 -5.13 0.17 7.61
N LEU A 67 -3.81 0.38 7.77
CA LEU A 67 -3.24 1.32 8.74
C LEU A 67 -3.03 2.73 8.17
N LEU A 68 -2.99 2.90 6.84
CA LEU A 68 -2.89 4.21 6.21
C LEU A 68 -4.03 5.14 6.69
N PRO A 69 -3.77 6.43 6.94
CA PRO A 69 -2.56 7.20 6.60
C PRO A 69 -1.42 7.09 7.62
N ALA A 70 -1.57 6.29 8.69
CA ALA A 70 -0.48 6.10 9.64
C ALA A 70 0.76 5.54 8.94
N LYS A 71 1.95 5.88 9.48
CA LYS A 71 3.23 5.42 8.92
C LYS A 71 3.17 3.89 8.79
N PRO A 72 3.44 3.33 7.59
CA PRO A 72 3.54 1.88 7.43
C PRO A 72 4.56 1.35 8.44
N LEU A 73 4.30 0.18 9.00
CA LEU A 73 5.20 -0.42 9.98
C LEU A 73 6.52 -0.78 9.29
N ASP A 74 7.52 0.09 9.43
CA ASP A 74 8.92 -0.29 9.28
C ASP A 74 9.17 -1.34 10.39
N ASN A 75 9.66 -2.51 10.02
CA ASN A 75 10.11 -3.52 10.98
C ASN A 75 11.41 -3.05 11.66
N ASP A 76 11.31 -1.97 12.44
CA ASP A 76 12.18 -1.68 13.57
C ASP A 76 11.32 -1.87 14.84
N GLU A 77 10.85 -3.11 15.06
CA GLU A 77 10.52 -3.56 16.41
C GLU A 77 11.86 -4.00 17.05
N PRO A 78 12.19 -3.54 18.29
CA PRO A 78 13.46 -3.80 18.94
C PRO A 78 13.73 -5.29 19.21
#